data_AF-A0A178ZR54-F1
#
_entry.id   AF-A0A178ZR54-F1
#
_cell.length_a   1.000
_cell.length_b   1.000
_cell.length_c   1.000
_cell.angle_alpha   90.00
_cell.angle_beta   90.00
_cell.angle_gamma   90.00
#
_symmetry.space_group_name_H-M   'P 1'
#
loop_
_entity.id
_entity.type
_entity.pdbx_description
1 polymer ?
#
loop_
_entity_poly.entity_id
_entity_poly.type
_entity_poly.pdbx_seq_one_letter_code
_entity_poly.pdbx_strand_id
1 'polypeptide(L)'
;MAPQTEQMDFMSQFITTHRVPEDARRHFESVEWTNKHLTNPLYHVIPTFSRVLKESGEDYFFSRTVSSPSTIPHLLTLQLKDFPNHSEMPKGQLKMRTNHNEVTQVPQNPDCIMLLRLGRPGLDGHPSVIHGGMACAILDEMMGLCVMLHHQHISGPRDSLFTVSLNVTYRAPVPTPGDVLVRCWLVGREGRKWLSRGQIVDKDGKVMTEAEGMWVLAKREEKL
;
A
#
# COMPACT_ATOMS: atom_id res chain seq x y z
N MET A 1 -9.49 -31.39 25.73
CA MET A 1 -9.59 -30.24 24.81
C MET A 1 -8.49 -29.27 25.21
N ALA A 2 -7.39 -29.24 24.45
CA ALA A 2 -6.36 -28.23 24.64
C ALA A 2 -6.84 -26.90 24.03
N PRO A 3 -6.45 -25.74 24.57
CA PRO A 3 -6.87 -24.46 24.01
C PRO A 3 -6.29 -24.35 22.60
N GLN A 4 -7.14 -23.98 21.64
CA GLN A 4 -6.66 -23.49 20.34
C GLN A 4 -5.88 -22.21 20.62
N THR A 5 -4.56 -22.30 20.61
CA THR A 5 -3.68 -21.14 20.59
C THR A 5 -4.10 -20.31 19.37
N GLU A 6 -4.62 -19.10 19.58
CA GLU A 6 -4.81 -18.13 18.51
C GLU A 6 -3.46 -17.91 17.83
N GLN A 7 -3.26 -18.57 16.69
CA GLN A 7 -2.08 -18.36 15.89
C GLN A 7 -2.20 -16.94 15.34
N MET A 8 -1.51 -15.99 15.97
CA MET A 8 -1.45 -14.61 15.49
C MET A 8 -1.09 -14.65 14.01
N ASP A 9 -1.93 -14.04 13.18
CA ASP A 9 -1.64 -13.92 11.75
C ASP A 9 -0.30 -13.18 11.56
N PHE A 10 0.44 -13.54 10.51
CA PHE A 10 1.83 -13.12 10.33
C PHE A 10 2.00 -11.60 10.30
N MET A 11 1.01 -10.86 9.82
CA MET A 11 1.06 -9.40 9.83
C MET A 11 0.86 -8.83 11.23
N SER A 12 -0.02 -9.40 12.05
CA SER A 12 -0.17 -9.01 13.46
C SER A 12 1.12 -9.29 14.23
N GLN A 13 1.78 -10.41 13.95
CA GLN A 13 3.11 -10.70 14.49
C GLN A 13 4.14 -9.67 13.98
N PHE A 14 4.14 -9.34 12.70
CA PHE A 14 5.04 -8.33 12.14
C PHE A 14 4.85 -6.96 12.81
N ILE A 15 3.61 -6.48 12.90
CA ILE A 15 3.27 -5.16 13.47
C ILE A 15 3.69 -5.07 14.93
N THR A 16 3.54 -6.15 15.70
CA THR A 16 3.93 -6.16 17.13
C THR A 16 5.44 -6.30 17.34
N THR A 17 6.18 -6.90 16.40
CA THR A 17 7.62 -7.16 16.53
C THR A 17 8.51 -6.10 15.88
N HIS A 18 7.95 -5.24 15.02
CA HIS A 18 8.70 -4.21 14.30
C HIS A 18 8.31 -2.82 14.77
N ARG A 19 9.29 -1.91 14.80
CA ARG A 19 9.07 -0.52 15.19
C ARG A 19 8.79 0.34 13.98
N VAL A 20 7.92 1.33 14.17
CA VAL A 20 7.76 2.45 13.23
C VAL A 20 9.09 3.20 13.12
N PRO A 21 9.58 3.52 11.91
CA PRO A 21 10.80 4.32 11.74
C PRO A 21 10.61 5.73 12.29
N GLU A 22 11.34 6.04 13.36
CA GLU A 22 11.20 7.29 14.12
C GLU A 22 11.66 8.52 13.32
N ASP A 23 12.66 8.36 12.44
CA ASP A 23 13.13 9.40 11.53
C ASP A 23 12.05 9.78 10.50
N ALA A 24 11.38 8.78 9.89
CA ALA A 24 10.28 9.02 8.97
C ALA A 24 9.10 9.67 9.69
N ARG A 25 8.80 9.24 10.92
CA ARG A 25 7.78 9.86 11.77
C ARG A 25 8.06 11.33 12.03
N ARG A 26 9.26 11.67 12.52
CA ARG A 26 9.65 13.07 12.77
C ARG A 26 9.55 13.94 11.52
N HIS A 27 9.96 13.41 10.36
CA HIS A 27 9.82 14.13 9.09
C HIS A 27 8.36 14.50 8.82
N PHE A 28 7.44 13.53 8.85
CA PHE A 28 6.03 13.77 8.55
C PHE A 28 5.27 14.52 9.65
N GLU A 29 5.73 14.48 10.91
CA GLU A 29 5.21 15.33 11.98
C GLU A 29 5.63 16.80 11.79
N SER A 30 6.80 17.05 11.19
CA SER A 30 7.31 18.40 10.95
C SER A 30 6.63 19.14 9.77
N VAL A 31 5.92 18.42 8.92
CA VAL A 31 5.20 18.98 7.76
C VAL A 31 3.71 19.03 8.07
N GLU A 32 3.15 20.23 8.17
CA GLU A 32 1.78 20.49 8.65
C GLU A 32 0.72 19.60 7.98
N TRP A 33 0.75 19.52 6.65
CA TRP A 33 -0.27 18.80 5.89
C TRP A 33 -0.14 17.28 6.01
N THR A 34 1.05 16.73 6.27
CA THR A 34 1.21 15.28 6.52
C THR A 34 0.88 14.95 7.97
N ASN A 35 1.23 15.84 8.90
CA ASN A 35 0.96 15.67 10.33
C ASN A 35 -0.56 15.52 10.60
N LYS A 36 -1.42 16.21 9.82
CA LYS A 36 -2.88 16.05 9.91
C LYS A 36 -3.35 14.59 9.78
N HIS A 37 -2.60 13.76 9.05
CA HIS A 37 -2.88 12.33 8.89
C HIS A 37 -2.38 11.52 10.09
N LEU A 38 -1.20 11.86 10.63
CA LEU A 38 -0.63 11.21 11.82
C LEU A 38 -1.45 11.49 13.09
N THR A 39 -2.04 12.67 13.20
CA THR A 39 -2.89 13.06 14.33
C THR A 39 -4.36 12.65 14.15
N ASN A 40 -4.74 12.08 13.00
CA ASN A 40 -6.12 11.67 12.76
C ASN A 40 -6.47 10.46 13.65
N PRO A 41 -7.46 10.58 14.56
CA PRO A 41 -7.78 9.51 15.51
C PRO A 41 -8.34 8.25 14.85
N LEU A 42 -8.79 8.33 13.59
CA LEU A 42 -9.25 7.16 12.83
C LEU A 42 -8.13 6.20 12.46
N TYR A 43 -6.88 6.67 12.43
CA TYR A 43 -5.74 5.88 11.97
C TYR A 43 -4.77 5.58 13.11
N HIS A 44 -4.04 4.47 12.98
CA HIS A 44 -2.83 4.21 13.76
C HIS A 44 -1.65 3.95 12.82
N VAL A 45 -0.46 4.38 13.24
CA VAL A 45 0.77 4.18 12.47
C VAL A 45 1.27 2.75 12.70
N ILE A 46 1.62 2.05 11.63
CA ILE A 46 2.22 0.71 11.66
C ILE A 46 3.57 0.71 10.94
N PRO A 47 4.48 -0.22 11.28
CA PRO A 47 5.67 -0.44 10.47
C PRO A 47 5.27 -0.79 9.03
N THR A 48 5.94 -0.21 8.04
CA THR A 48 5.74 -0.57 6.64
C THR A 48 6.47 -1.85 6.33
N PHE A 49 5.70 -2.87 5.99
CA PHE A 49 6.18 -4.22 5.81
C PHE A 49 7.28 -4.40 4.76
N SER A 50 7.08 -3.89 3.54
CA SER A 50 8.08 -3.95 2.48
C SER A 50 9.24 -2.98 2.66
N ARG A 51 9.22 -2.18 3.73
CA ARG A 51 10.32 -1.30 4.10
C ARG A 51 11.31 -1.93 5.08
N VAL A 52 10.98 -3.11 5.61
CA VAL A 52 11.88 -3.90 6.44
C VAL A 52 12.64 -4.90 5.57
N LEU A 53 13.98 -4.88 5.68
CA LEU A 53 14.84 -5.87 5.02
C LEU A 53 14.69 -7.23 5.71
N LYS A 54 14.52 -8.28 4.92
CA LYS A 54 14.30 -9.65 5.39
C LYS A 54 15.43 -10.54 4.89
N GLU A 55 15.76 -11.59 5.63
CA GLU A 55 16.83 -12.53 5.27
C GLU A 55 16.56 -13.26 3.95
N SER A 56 15.27 -13.46 3.62
CA SER A 56 14.82 -14.05 2.34
C SER A 56 15.13 -13.18 1.12
N GLY A 57 15.45 -11.90 1.31
CA GLY A 57 15.63 -10.94 0.22
C GLY A 57 14.33 -10.45 -0.42
N GLU A 58 13.16 -10.87 0.08
CA GLU A 58 11.89 -10.32 -0.38
C GLU A 58 11.79 -8.82 -0.03
N ASP A 59 11.04 -8.08 -0.85
CA ASP A 59 10.89 -6.63 -0.75
C ASP A 59 12.21 -5.84 -0.79
N TYR A 60 13.31 -6.42 -1.27
CA TYR A 60 14.61 -5.72 -1.34
C TYR A 60 14.51 -4.41 -2.15
N PHE A 61 13.67 -4.41 -3.19
CA PHE A 61 13.42 -3.24 -4.00
C PHE A 61 12.96 -2.04 -3.14
N PHE A 62 11.94 -2.21 -2.31
CA PHE A 62 11.43 -1.14 -1.44
C PHE A 62 12.22 -0.96 -0.15
N SER A 63 12.77 -2.01 0.44
CA SER A 63 13.54 -1.91 1.69
C SER A 63 14.97 -1.39 1.50
N ARG A 64 15.53 -1.46 0.28
CA ARG A 64 16.91 -1.04 -0.02
C ARG A 64 17.04 -0.24 -1.31
N THR A 65 16.62 -0.77 -2.46
CA THR A 65 16.91 -0.15 -3.77
C THR A 65 16.34 1.27 -3.89
N VAL A 66 15.09 1.47 -3.47
CA VAL A 66 14.45 2.80 -3.42
C VAL A 66 14.42 3.37 -1.99
N SER A 67 15.41 3.02 -1.17
CA SER A 67 15.55 3.46 0.22
C SER A 67 16.81 4.30 0.45
N SER A 68 16.91 5.42 -0.26
CA SER A 68 18.06 6.33 -0.18
C SER A 68 17.62 7.80 -0.13
N PRO A 69 18.52 8.73 0.26
CA PRO A 69 18.24 10.17 0.22
C PRO A 69 17.80 10.69 -1.16
N SER A 70 18.28 10.06 -2.24
CA SER A 70 17.94 10.43 -3.62
C SER A 70 16.71 9.71 -4.17
N THR A 71 16.15 8.73 -3.46
CA THR A 71 14.98 7.95 -3.87
C THR A 71 13.80 8.23 -2.94
N ILE A 72 13.31 7.27 -2.15
CA ILE A 72 12.28 7.53 -1.14
C ILE A 72 12.99 7.50 0.21
N PRO A 73 13.45 8.60 0.83
CA PRO A 73 14.11 8.53 2.14
C PRO A 73 13.19 8.14 3.29
N HIS A 74 11.94 8.62 3.29
CA HIS A 74 10.98 8.39 4.36
C HIS A 74 9.69 7.80 3.82
N LEU A 75 9.20 6.76 4.50
CA LEU A 75 7.96 6.09 4.17
C LEU A 75 7.30 5.62 5.48
N LEU A 76 6.02 5.97 5.67
CA LEU A 76 5.19 5.50 6.77
C LEU A 76 3.87 4.93 6.28
N THR A 77 3.35 3.93 6.98
CA THR A 77 2.01 3.37 6.77
C THR A 77 1.11 3.67 7.95
N LEU A 78 -0.11 4.11 7.65
CA LEU A 78 -1.20 4.30 8.58
C LEU A 78 -2.34 3.37 8.18
N GLN A 79 -2.89 2.64 9.14
CA GLN A 79 -4.02 1.74 8.96
C GLN A 79 -5.26 2.32 9.64
N LEU A 80 -6.41 2.21 8.99
CA LEU A 80 -7.70 2.57 9.59
C LEU A 80 -7.97 1.64 10.78
N LYS A 81 -8.32 2.21 11.94
CA LYS A 81 -8.57 1.44 13.17
C LYS A 81 -9.80 0.54 13.05
N ASP A 82 -10.89 1.11 12.53
CA ASP A 82 -12.10 0.36 12.19
C ASP A 82 -11.92 -0.24 10.78
N PHE A 83 -11.03 -1.23 10.71
CA PHE A 83 -10.58 -1.79 9.44
C PHE A 83 -11.71 -2.60 8.79
N PRO A 84 -12.18 -2.24 7.56
CA PRO A 84 -13.39 -2.83 7.01
C PRO A 84 -13.23 -4.34 6.75
N ASN A 85 -14.22 -5.13 7.16
CA ASN A 85 -14.28 -6.54 6.80
C ASN A 85 -15.04 -6.71 5.48
N HIS A 86 -14.34 -7.05 4.40
CA HIS A 86 -14.96 -7.31 3.10
C HIS A 86 -15.39 -8.77 2.97
N SER A 87 -16.71 -9.01 2.97
CA SER A 87 -17.27 -10.32 2.66
C SER A 87 -16.96 -10.75 1.23
N GLU A 88 -16.84 -12.05 1.00
CA GLU A 88 -16.66 -12.60 -0.33
C GLU A 88 -17.85 -12.26 -1.24
N MET A 89 -17.54 -11.71 -2.42
CA MET A 89 -18.53 -11.36 -3.43
C MET A 89 -18.89 -12.59 -4.29
N PRO A 90 -20.13 -12.65 -4.83
CA PRO A 90 -20.51 -13.65 -5.81
C PRO A 90 -19.62 -13.63 -7.05
N LYS A 91 -19.44 -14.81 -7.65
CA LYS A 91 -18.62 -15.01 -8.85
C LYS A 91 -19.03 -14.07 -9.99
N GLY A 92 -18.06 -13.40 -10.61
CA GLY A 92 -18.24 -12.50 -11.75
C GLY A 92 -18.66 -11.07 -11.37
N GLN A 93 -18.76 -10.75 -10.08
CA GLN A 93 -19.07 -9.39 -9.63
C GLN A 93 -17.83 -8.54 -9.40
N LEU A 94 -16.65 -9.15 -9.19
CA LEU A 94 -15.40 -8.42 -9.01
C LEU A 94 -14.86 -7.98 -10.37
N LYS A 95 -15.15 -6.74 -10.77
CA LYS A 95 -14.78 -6.19 -12.07
C LYS A 95 -13.92 -4.95 -11.94
N MET A 96 -12.89 -4.90 -12.78
CA MET A 96 -12.13 -3.67 -12.97
C MET A 96 -12.94 -2.65 -13.77
N ARG A 97 -12.71 -1.36 -13.53
CA ARG A 97 -13.27 -0.27 -14.32
C ARG A 97 -12.76 -0.35 -15.76
N THR A 98 -13.62 0.08 -16.67
CA THR A 98 -13.31 0.19 -18.10
C THR A 98 -13.19 1.63 -18.57
N ASN A 99 -13.78 2.58 -17.84
CA ASN A 99 -13.68 4.01 -18.13
C ASN A 99 -12.60 4.65 -17.25
N HIS A 100 -11.71 5.38 -17.89
CA HIS A 100 -10.59 6.07 -17.28
C HIS A 100 -10.61 7.58 -17.56
N ASN A 101 -11.73 8.16 -18.00
CA ASN A 101 -11.80 9.59 -18.30
C ASN A 101 -11.90 10.45 -17.03
N GLU A 102 -12.53 9.92 -15.99
CA GLU A 102 -12.75 10.61 -14.72
C GLU A 102 -11.95 9.96 -13.59
N VAL A 103 -11.66 10.75 -12.55
CA VAL A 103 -11.05 10.25 -11.32
C VAL A 103 -11.99 9.24 -10.67
N THR A 104 -11.45 8.09 -10.25
CA THR A 104 -12.25 7.06 -9.58
C THR A 104 -12.85 7.60 -8.29
N GLN A 105 -14.16 7.45 -8.16
CA GLN A 105 -14.85 7.67 -6.89
C GLN A 105 -14.47 6.58 -5.90
N VAL A 106 -14.09 6.99 -4.70
CA VAL A 106 -13.58 6.14 -3.63
C VAL A 106 -14.29 6.48 -2.31
N PRO A 107 -14.38 5.52 -1.37
CA PRO A 107 -14.85 5.81 -0.03
C PRO A 107 -14.05 6.94 0.63
N GLN A 108 -14.71 7.72 1.49
CA GLN A 108 -14.10 8.88 2.15
C GLN A 108 -12.83 8.52 2.93
N ASN A 109 -12.86 7.41 3.65
CA ASN A 109 -11.75 6.94 4.47
C ASN A 109 -11.00 5.83 3.71
N PRO A 110 -9.72 6.02 3.37
CA PRO A 110 -8.84 4.95 2.94
C PRO A 110 -8.67 3.88 4.02
N ASP A 111 -8.57 2.63 3.61
CA ASP A 111 -8.23 1.53 4.52
C ASP A 111 -6.77 1.69 4.99
N CYS A 112 -5.91 2.10 4.06
CA CYS A 112 -4.50 2.39 4.31
C CYS A 112 -4.11 3.75 3.72
N ILE A 113 -3.27 4.48 4.44
CA ILE A 113 -2.63 5.70 4.00
C ILE A 113 -1.12 5.50 4.11
N MET A 114 -0.38 5.81 3.05
CA MET A 114 1.07 5.76 3.05
C MET A 114 1.65 7.13 2.71
N LEU A 115 2.46 7.67 3.62
CA LEU A 115 3.15 8.94 3.45
C LEU A 115 4.54 8.65 2.90
N LEU A 116 4.90 9.27 1.78
CA LEU A 116 6.20 9.08 1.12
C LEU A 116 6.87 10.43 0.90
N ARG A 117 8.13 10.52 1.34
CA ARG A 117 9.05 11.60 0.94
C ARG A 117 9.74 11.16 -0.33
N LEU A 118 9.51 11.86 -1.44
CA LEU A 118 10.17 11.62 -2.73
C LEU A 118 11.41 12.52 -2.84
N GLY A 119 12.58 11.91 -2.92
CA GLY A 119 13.88 12.53 -3.13
C GLY A 119 14.20 12.78 -4.61
N ARG A 120 15.39 13.33 -4.86
CA ARG A 120 15.95 13.55 -6.20
C ARG A 120 17.44 13.21 -6.23
N PRO A 121 18.00 12.89 -7.41
CA PRO A 121 17.33 12.70 -8.71
C PRO A 121 16.90 11.24 -8.96
N GLY A 122 17.05 10.34 -8.00
CA GLY A 122 16.96 8.89 -8.21
C GLY A 122 15.58 8.36 -8.59
N LEU A 123 14.53 9.19 -8.55
CA LEU A 123 13.18 8.83 -9.00
C LEU A 123 12.78 9.53 -10.30
N ASP A 124 13.55 10.52 -10.77
CA ASP A 124 13.14 11.43 -11.85
C ASP A 124 13.08 10.67 -13.18
N GLY A 125 11.97 10.80 -13.90
CA GLY A 125 11.86 10.42 -15.32
C GLY A 125 12.00 11.62 -16.25
N HIS A 126 11.46 12.75 -15.80
CA HIS A 126 11.75 14.09 -16.32
C HIS A 126 12.30 14.94 -15.17
N PRO A 127 13.01 16.04 -15.45
CA PRO A 127 13.52 16.90 -14.39
C PRO A 127 12.40 17.30 -13.40
N SER A 128 12.59 16.98 -12.11
CA SER A 128 11.62 17.29 -11.05
C SER A 128 10.28 16.56 -11.13
N VAL A 129 10.19 15.47 -11.88
CA VAL A 129 8.98 14.64 -11.99
C VAL A 129 9.37 13.16 -11.87
N ILE A 130 8.77 12.45 -10.92
CA ILE A 130 8.98 11.01 -10.75
C ILE A 130 8.62 10.26 -12.05
N HIS A 131 9.45 9.29 -12.43
CA HIS A 131 9.24 8.42 -13.57
C HIS A 131 7.91 7.67 -13.43
N GLY A 132 7.11 7.58 -14.51
CA GLY A 132 5.81 6.91 -14.48
C GLY A 132 5.90 5.46 -13.97
N GLY A 133 6.94 4.73 -14.36
CA GLY A 133 7.22 3.38 -13.84
C GLY A 133 7.46 3.31 -12.33
N MET A 134 8.01 4.37 -11.71
CA MET A 134 8.15 4.43 -10.25
C MET A 134 6.81 4.76 -9.58
N ALA A 135 5.99 5.64 -10.15
CA ALA A 135 4.64 5.88 -9.64
C ALA A 135 3.79 4.61 -9.73
N CYS A 136 3.95 3.82 -10.80
CA CYS A 136 3.37 2.49 -10.95
C CYS A 136 3.85 1.53 -9.86
N ALA A 137 5.16 1.42 -9.64
CA ALA A 137 5.73 0.55 -8.61
C ALA A 137 5.27 0.94 -7.19
N ILE A 138 5.19 2.24 -6.89
CA ILE A 138 4.63 2.73 -5.62
C ILE A 138 3.19 2.27 -5.48
N LEU A 139 2.34 2.44 -6.50
CA LEU A 139 0.95 2.01 -6.43
C LEU A 139 0.81 0.49 -6.28
N ASP A 140 1.58 -0.30 -7.04
CA ASP A 140 1.59 -1.76 -6.93
C ASP A 140 1.90 -2.21 -5.49
N GLU A 141 3.01 -1.73 -4.94
CA GLU A 141 3.46 -2.08 -3.59
C GLU A 141 2.45 -1.63 -2.53
N MET A 142 2.03 -0.37 -2.57
CA MET A 142 1.14 0.22 -1.58
C MET A 142 -0.24 -0.45 -1.58
N MET A 143 -0.78 -0.77 -2.76
CA MET A 143 -2.04 -1.49 -2.89
C MET A 143 -1.91 -2.96 -2.49
N GLY A 144 -0.79 -3.61 -2.82
CA GLY A 144 -0.46 -4.96 -2.38
C GLY A 144 -0.41 -5.07 -0.85
N LEU A 145 0.29 -4.14 -0.19
CA LEU A 145 0.31 -4.05 1.27
C LEU A 145 -1.10 -3.89 1.86
N CYS A 146 -1.95 -3.06 1.25
CA CYS A 146 -3.34 -2.91 1.68
C CYS A 146 -4.11 -4.24 1.57
N VAL A 147 -3.94 -4.99 0.47
CA VAL A 147 -4.55 -6.33 0.33
C VAL A 147 -4.01 -7.30 1.36
N MET A 148 -2.71 -7.26 1.67
CA MET A 148 -2.10 -8.10 2.69
C MET A 148 -2.64 -7.82 4.10
N LEU A 149 -2.92 -6.56 4.43
CA LEU A 149 -3.54 -6.18 5.70
C LEU A 149 -4.99 -6.68 5.80
N HIS A 150 -5.71 -6.79 4.69
CA HIS A 150 -7.03 -7.43 4.65
C HIS A 150 -6.96 -8.95 4.67
N HIS A 151 -5.91 -9.53 4.11
CA HIS A 151 -5.67 -10.97 4.09
C HIS A 151 -5.53 -11.58 5.49
N GLN A 152 -5.27 -10.79 6.53
CA GLN A 152 -5.10 -11.24 7.92
C GLN A 152 -6.26 -12.07 8.49
N HIS A 153 -7.43 -12.03 7.82
CA HIS A 153 -8.62 -12.79 8.19
C HIS A 153 -8.74 -14.12 7.43
N ILE A 154 -7.76 -14.49 6.60
CA ILE A 154 -7.78 -15.68 5.74
C ILE A 154 -6.50 -16.48 5.96
N SER A 155 -6.65 -17.76 6.31
CA SER A 155 -5.61 -18.64 6.88
C SER A 155 -4.50 -19.10 5.90
N GLY A 156 -4.05 -18.26 4.97
CA GLY A 156 -3.05 -18.59 3.95
C GLY A 156 -1.64 -18.06 4.25
N PRO A 157 -0.55 -18.74 3.85
CA PRO A 157 0.80 -18.21 3.95
C PRO A 157 1.02 -17.00 3.02
N ARG A 158 1.81 -16.04 3.51
CA ARG A 158 2.22 -14.81 2.82
C ARG A 158 2.77 -15.01 1.40
N ASP A 159 3.48 -16.11 1.14
CA ASP A 159 4.12 -16.44 -0.16
C ASP A 159 3.12 -16.65 -1.31
N SER A 160 1.85 -16.38 -1.06
CA SER A 160 0.76 -16.66 -1.97
C SER A 160 0.24 -15.42 -2.68
N LEU A 161 0.50 -14.18 -2.29
CA LEU A 161 -0.17 -13.04 -2.93
C LEU A 161 0.62 -12.47 -4.13
N PHE A 162 0.04 -12.54 -5.33
CA PHE A 162 0.67 -12.07 -6.57
C PHE A 162 -0.17 -11.02 -7.28
N THR A 163 0.45 -9.93 -7.76
CA THR A 163 -0.19 -9.01 -8.71
C THR A 163 -0.45 -9.75 -10.03
N VAL A 164 -1.71 -9.81 -10.45
CA VAL A 164 -2.13 -10.41 -11.74
C VAL A 164 -2.37 -9.36 -12.80
N SER A 165 -2.87 -8.20 -12.41
CA SER A 165 -3.05 -7.07 -13.31
C SER A 165 -3.03 -5.76 -12.55
N LEU A 166 -2.45 -4.72 -13.15
CA LEU A 166 -2.46 -3.37 -12.63
C LEU A 166 -2.76 -2.40 -13.78
N ASN A 167 -3.82 -1.61 -13.64
CA ASN A 167 -4.18 -0.56 -14.59
C ASN A 167 -3.94 0.79 -13.94
N VAL A 168 -2.97 1.54 -14.45
CA VAL A 168 -2.53 2.83 -13.92
C VAL A 168 -2.96 3.95 -14.86
N THR A 169 -3.53 5.01 -14.29
CA THR A 169 -3.87 6.24 -15.02
C THR A 169 -3.12 7.43 -14.43
N TYR A 170 -2.29 8.06 -15.25
CA TYR A 170 -1.51 9.24 -14.90
C TYR A 170 -2.33 10.50 -15.21
N ARG A 171 -2.73 11.24 -14.16
CA ARG A 171 -3.62 12.41 -14.23
C ARG A 171 -2.85 13.72 -14.24
N ALA A 172 -1.77 13.79 -13.47
CA ALA A 172 -0.91 14.95 -13.36
C ALA A 172 0.53 14.52 -13.01
N PRO A 173 1.54 15.35 -13.32
CA PRO A 173 2.90 15.09 -12.87
C PRO A 173 2.97 15.01 -11.35
N VAL A 174 3.68 14.01 -10.84
CA VAL A 174 4.01 13.92 -9.41
C VAL A 174 5.38 14.59 -9.22
N PRO A 175 5.49 15.68 -8.44
CA PRO A 175 6.73 16.43 -8.34
C PRO A 175 7.76 15.73 -7.44
N THR A 176 9.02 15.85 -7.82
CA THR A 176 10.18 15.54 -6.98
C THR A 176 11.03 16.79 -6.79
N PRO A 177 11.66 17.02 -5.62
CA PRO A 177 11.38 16.33 -4.40
C PRO A 177 10.04 16.83 -3.86
N GLY A 178 9.29 15.97 -3.20
CA GLY A 178 8.05 16.37 -2.54
C GLY A 178 7.65 15.36 -1.50
N ASP A 179 6.62 15.68 -0.73
CA ASP A 179 5.86 14.72 0.04
C ASP A 179 4.61 14.36 -0.75
N VAL A 180 4.25 13.09 -0.76
CA VAL A 180 3.02 12.60 -1.37
C VAL A 180 2.32 11.65 -0.42
N LEU A 181 1.02 11.50 -0.63
CA LEU A 181 0.19 10.57 0.10
C LEU A 181 -0.38 9.54 -0.88
N VAL A 182 -0.26 8.26 -0.54
CA VAL A 182 -0.92 7.16 -1.24
C VAL A 182 -2.11 6.69 -0.42
N ARG A 183 -3.29 6.68 -1.02
CA ARG A 183 -4.52 6.15 -0.42
C ARG A 183 -4.83 4.81 -1.05
N CYS A 184 -5.16 3.82 -0.23
CA CYS A 184 -5.54 2.50 -0.73
C CYS A 184 -6.85 2.01 -0.10
N TRP A 185 -7.62 1.28 -0.89
CA TRP A 185 -8.87 0.65 -0.49
C TRP A 185 -8.95 -0.75 -1.08
N LEU A 186 -9.39 -1.71 -0.28
CA LEU A 186 -9.89 -2.95 -0.84
C LEU A 186 -11.27 -2.71 -1.43
N VAL A 187 -11.47 -3.12 -2.68
CA VAL A 187 -12.78 -3.05 -3.34
C VAL A 187 -13.59 -4.28 -2.99
N GLY A 188 -12.96 -5.45 -2.99
CA GLY A 188 -13.60 -6.70 -2.62
C GLY A 188 -12.77 -7.92 -2.99
N ARG A 189 -13.35 -9.08 -2.68
CA ARG A 189 -12.76 -10.40 -2.89
C ARG A 189 -13.74 -11.31 -3.62
N GLU A 190 -13.25 -12.11 -4.55
CA GLU A 190 -13.98 -13.20 -5.21
C GLU A 190 -13.09 -14.45 -5.24
N GLY A 191 -13.37 -15.43 -4.39
CA GLY A 191 -12.46 -16.55 -4.15
C GLY A 191 -11.06 -16.06 -3.83
N ARG A 192 -10.06 -16.48 -4.62
CA ARG A 192 -8.66 -16.08 -4.43
C ARG A 192 -8.30 -14.70 -4.99
N LYS A 193 -9.23 -14.03 -5.68
CA LYS A 193 -9.00 -12.75 -6.35
C LYS A 193 -9.35 -11.59 -5.42
N TRP A 194 -8.49 -10.59 -5.36
CA TRP A 194 -8.66 -9.40 -4.54
C TRP A 194 -8.45 -8.17 -5.41
N LEU A 195 -9.46 -7.30 -5.44
CA LEU A 195 -9.41 -6.06 -6.20
C LEU A 195 -9.13 -4.92 -5.24
N SER A 196 -8.11 -4.13 -5.53
CA SER A 196 -7.73 -2.96 -4.74
C SER A 196 -7.66 -1.72 -5.63
N ARG A 197 -7.83 -0.55 -5.02
CA ARG A 197 -7.66 0.77 -5.65
C ARG A 197 -6.61 1.57 -4.89
N GLY A 198 -5.86 2.37 -5.64
CA GLY A 198 -4.82 3.23 -5.11
C GLY A 198 -4.83 4.61 -5.75
N GLN A 199 -4.53 5.65 -4.98
CA GLN A 199 -4.37 7.03 -5.48
C GLN A 199 -3.15 7.69 -4.85
N ILE A 200 -2.22 8.18 -5.68
CA ILE A 200 -1.18 9.14 -5.29
C ILE A 200 -1.78 10.54 -5.35
N VAL A 201 -1.78 11.25 -4.23
CA VAL A 201 -2.34 12.59 -4.09
C VAL A 201 -1.35 13.57 -3.49
N ASP A 202 -1.56 14.85 -3.79
CA ASP A 202 -0.81 15.96 -3.18
C ASP A 202 -1.44 16.45 -1.87
N LYS A 203 -0.87 17.53 -1.31
CA LYS A 203 -1.31 18.15 -0.06
C LYS A 203 -2.78 18.62 -0.08
N ASP A 204 -3.28 18.97 -1.27
CA ASP A 204 -4.62 19.51 -1.52
C ASP A 204 -5.61 18.38 -1.88
N GLY A 205 -5.12 17.13 -1.95
CA GLY A 205 -5.93 15.96 -2.28
C GLY A 205 -6.15 15.77 -3.77
N LYS A 206 -5.43 16.49 -4.64
CA LYS A 206 -5.51 16.30 -6.08
C LYS A 206 -4.91 14.95 -6.45
N VAL A 207 -5.68 14.13 -7.16
CA VAL A 207 -5.21 12.84 -7.68
C VAL A 207 -4.26 13.07 -8.84
N MET A 208 -3.01 12.66 -8.66
CA MET A 208 -1.95 12.78 -9.67
C MET A 208 -1.76 11.48 -10.44
N THR A 209 -1.83 10.34 -9.75
CA THR A 209 -1.81 9.01 -10.38
C THR A 209 -2.78 8.12 -9.61
N GLU A 210 -3.55 7.31 -10.31
CA GLU A 210 -4.44 6.33 -9.69
C GLU A 210 -4.30 4.97 -10.36
N ALA A 211 -4.59 3.92 -9.62
CA ALA A 211 -4.59 2.57 -10.15
C ALA A 211 -5.72 1.73 -9.59
N GLU A 212 -6.09 0.73 -10.39
CA GLU A 212 -6.87 -0.41 -9.94
C GLU A 212 -6.09 -1.68 -10.26
N GLY A 213 -6.03 -2.59 -9.31
CA GLY A 213 -5.19 -3.78 -9.44
C GLY A 213 -5.86 -5.02 -8.88
N MET A 214 -5.53 -6.16 -9.46
CA MET A 214 -6.00 -7.47 -9.05
C MET A 214 -4.83 -8.27 -8.50
N TRP A 215 -4.99 -8.75 -7.27
CA TRP A 215 -4.08 -9.71 -6.65
C TRP A 215 -4.74 -11.08 -6.55
N VAL A 216 -3.94 -12.14 -6.62
CA VAL A 216 -4.41 -13.52 -6.48
C VAL A 216 -3.56 -14.26 -5.46
N LEU A 217 -4.24 -14.94 -4.53
CA LEU A 217 -3.61 -15.91 -3.65
C LEU A 217 -3.25 -17.18 -4.42
N ALA A 218 -2.01 -17.63 -4.41
CA ALA A 218 -1.55 -18.88 -5.01
C ALA A 218 -2.28 -20.08 -4.41
N LYS A 219 -2.41 -21.13 -5.20
CA LYS A 219 -2.87 -22.42 -4.69
C LYS A 219 -1.70 -23.08 -3.98
N ARG A 220 -1.95 -23.76 -2.85
CA ARG A 220 -0.99 -24.73 -2.34
C ARG A 220 -0.71 -25.75 -3.45
N GLU A 221 0.56 -25.98 -3.76
CA GLU A 221 0.94 -27.25 -4.35
C GLU A 221 0.69 -28.30 -3.25
N GLU A 222 -0.36 -29.10 -3.40
CA GLU A 222 -0.45 -30.35 -2.66
C GLU A 222 0.74 -31.18 -3.15
N LYS A 223 1.76 -31.35 -2.29
CA LYS A 223 2.77 -32.37 -2.51
C LYS A 223 2.03 -33.71 -2.53
N LEU A 224 1.84 -34.25 -3.73
CA LEU A 224 1.40 -35.63 -3.98
C LEU A 224 2.45 -36.61 -3.44
#